data_AF-A0A920G8L1-F1
#
_entry.id   AF-A0A920G8L1-F1
#
_cell.length_a   1.000
_cell.length_b   1.000
_cell.length_c   1.000
_cell.angle_alpha   90.00
_cell.angle_beta   90.00
_cell.angle_gamma   90.00
#
_symmetry.space_group_name_H-M   'P 1'
#
loop_
_entity.id
_entity.type
_entity.pdbx_description
1 polymer ?
#
loop_
_entity_poly.entity_id
_entity_poly.type
_entity_poly.pdbx_seq_one_letter_code
_entity_poly.pdbx_strand_id
1 'polypeptide(L)' 'MLFNSSNLSDSSKYTSLDSYVENMNESDDKIYFCVADTFEAATNSPHIEKLKSKNIEVLLLTDPNR' A
#
# COMPACT_ATOMS: atom_id res chain seq x y z
N MET A 1 -2.11 -2.32 14.12
CA MET A 1 -2.90 -1.51 13.17
C MET A 1 -2.94 -2.24 11.85
N LEU A 2 -4.08 -2.19 11.17
CA LEU A 2 -4.32 -2.86 9.88
C LEU A 2 -4.35 -1.80 8.77
N PHE A 3 -3.73 -2.10 7.63
CA PHE A 3 -3.54 -1.19 6.51
C PHE A 3 -3.97 -1.85 5.21
N ASN A 4 -4.45 -1.10 4.22
CA ASN A 4 -4.56 -1.63 2.87
C ASN A 4 -3.17 -1.58 2.20
N SER A 5 -2.93 -2.42 1.19
CA SER A 5 -1.67 -2.45 0.43
C SER A 5 -1.97 -2.50 -1.05
N SER A 6 -1.14 -1.86 -1.87
CA SER A 6 -1.30 -1.82 -3.33
C SER A 6 -1.16 -3.20 -3.99
N ASN A 7 -0.61 -4.17 -3.26
CA ASN A 7 -0.51 -5.57 -3.68
C ASN A 7 -1.81 -6.35 -3.43
N LEU A 8 -2.71 -5.82 -2.59
CA LEU A 8 -4.01 -6.41 -2.31
C LEU A 8 -5.02 -5.88 -3.33
N SER A 9 -5.63 -6.78 -4.10
CA SER A 9 -6.62 -6.43 -5.12
C SER A 9 -7.96 -5.94 -4.56
N ASP A 10 -8.14 -5.94 -3.23
CA ASP A 10 -9.43 -5.74 -2.58
C ASP A 10 -9.30 -4.80 -1.38
N SER A 11 -10.19 -3.82 -1.28
CA SER A 11 -10.24 -2.86 -0.17
C SER A 11 -10.66 -3.49 1.17
N SER A 12 -11.23 -4.70 1.14
CA SER A 12 -11.58 -5.47 2.34
C SER A 12 -10.39 -6.21 2.94
N LYS A 13 -9.28 -6.31 2.19
CA LYS A 13 -8.07 -6.99 2.65
C LYS A 13 -7.14 -5.99 3.31
N TYR A 14 -6.72 -6.34 4.51
CA TYR A 14 -5.76 -5.58 5.28
C TYR A 14 -4.49 -6.39 5.51
N THR A 15 -3.35 -5.72 5.47
CA THR A 15 -2.06 -6.21 5.90
C THR A 15 -1.64 -5.52 7.20
N SER A 16 -0.77 -6.16 7.96
CA SER A 16 -0.14 -5.54 9.13
C SER A 16 1.21 -4.97 8.72
N LEU A 17 1.72 -4.00 9.49
CA LEU A 17 3.06 -3.47 9.27
C LEU A 17 4.12 -4.59 9.39
N ASP A 18 3.96 -5.50 10.37
CA ASP A 18 4.80 -6.70 10.48
C ASP A 18 4.81 -7.51 9.20
N SER A 19 3.63 -7.87 8.67
CA SER A 19 3.54 -8.64 7.43
C SER A 19 4.15 -7.90 6.24
N TYR A 20 4.03 -6.57 6.17
CA TYR A 20 4.71 -5.78 5.15
C TYR A 20 6.25 -5.87 5.28
N VAL A 21 6.77 -5.73 6.50
CA VAL A 21 8.22 -5.81 6.79
C VAL A 21 8.76 -7.22 6.55
N GLU A 22 7.98 -8.27 6.85
CA GLU A 22 8.34 -9.66 6.53
C GLU A 22 8.41 -9.93 5.02
N ASN A 23 7.65 -9.18 4.21
CA ASN A 23 7.67 -9.26 2.74
C ASN A 23 8.65 -8.25 2.10
N MET A 24 9.29 -7.37 2.87
CA MET A 24 10.32 -6.47 2.33
C MET A 24 11.56 -7.27 1.92
N ASN A 25 12.11 -6.95 0.76
CA ASN A 25 13.39 -7.51 0.37
C ASN A 25 14.49 -6.87 1.22
N GLU A 26 15.59 -7.59 1.41
CA GLU A 26 16.80 -7.12 2.09
C GLU A 26 17.42 -5.85 1.46
N SER A 27 17.02 -5.49 0.24
CA SER A 27 17.41 -4.23 -0.43
C SER A 27 16.43 -3.07 -0.24
N ASP A 28 15.23 -3.32 0.32
CA ASP A 28 14.23 -2.29 0.57
C ASP A 28 14.51 -1.60 1.91
N ASP A 29 15.18 -0.45 1.85
CA ASP A 29 15.55 0.35 3.05
C ASP A 29 14.41 1.29 3.51
N LYS A 30 13.31 1.38 2.74
CA LYS A 30 12.24 2.37 2.95
C LYS A 30 10.86 1.77 2.80
N ILE A 31 9.98 2.08 3.74
CA ILE A 31 8.56 1.75 3.70
C ILE A 31 7.85 2.83 2.87
N TYR A 32 7.21 2.43 1.78
CA TYR A 32 6.41 3.33 0.95
C TYR A 32 4.96 3.29 1.39
N PHE A 33 4.38 4.48 1.62
CA PHE A 33 2.97 4.61 1.94
C PHE A 33 2.33 5.79 1.20
N CYS A 34 1.03 5.66 0.93
CA CYS A 34 0.22 6.67 0.26
C CYS A 34 -1.02 6.95 1.11
N VAL A 35 -1.32 8.24 1.27
CA VAL A 35 -2.49 8.72 1.99
C VAL A 35 -3.48 9.27 0.98
N ALA A 36 -4.72 8.78 1.00
CA ALA A 36 -5.80 9.28 0.15
C ALA A 36 -7.16 9.11 0.84
N ASP A 37 -8.18 9.83 0.37
CA ASP A 37 -9.54 9.70 0.89
C ASP A 37 -10.16 8.32 0.63
N THR A 38 -9.87 7.67 -0.51
CA THR A 38 -10.45 6.36 -0.87
C THR A 38 -9.42 5.41 -1.46
N PHE A 39 -9.67 4.09 -1.32
CA PHE A 39 -8.81 3.04 -1.89
C PHE A 39 -8.61 3.19 -3.40
N GLU A 40 -9.67 3.52 -4.15
CA GLU A 40 -9.60 3.76 -5.59
C GLU A 40 -8.75 4.99 -5.93
N ALA A 41 -8.87 6.08 -5.16
CA ALA A 41 -8.06 7.28 -5.38
C ALA A 41 -6.58 7.03 -5.10
N ALA A 42 -6.28 6.25 -4.07
CA ALA A 42 -4.90 5.84 -3.76
C ALA A 42 -4.32 4.98 -4.88
N THR A 43 -5.05 3.94 -5.29
CA THR A 43 -4.58 2.94 -6.27
C THR A 43 -4.44 3.51 -7.68
N ASN A 44 -5.32 4.43 -8.07
CA ASN A 44 -5.27 5.13 -9.37
C ASN A 44 -4.35 6.36 -9.37
N SER A 45 -3.59 6.60 -8.30
CA SER A 45 -2.67 7.73 -8.24
C SER A 45 -1.44 7.48 -9.14
N PRO A 46 -1.01 8.46 -9.96
CA PRO A 46 0.15 8.32 -10.84
C PRO A 46 1.46 8.08 -10.06
N HIS A 47 1.48 8.41 -8.77
CA HIS A 47 2.59 8.10 -7.86
C HIS A 47 2.69 6.60 -7.58
N ILE A 48 1.55 5.91 -7.39
CA ILE A 48 1.51 4.47 -7.10
C ILE A 48 1.77 3.66 -8.36
N GLU A 49 1.22 4.05 -9.51
CA GLU A 49 1.45 3.31 -10.76
C GLU A 49 2.94 3.11 -11.05
N LYS A 50 3.76 4.15 -10.86
CA LYS A 50 5.22 4.05 -11.02
C LYS A 50 5.88 3.09 -10.03
N LEU A 51 5.42 3.06 -8.78
CA LEU A 51 5.94 2.15 -7.75
C LEU A 51 5.51 0.71 -8.04
N LYS A 52 4.25 0.52 -8.44
CA LYS A 52 3.69 -0.77 -8.84
C LYS A 52 4.39 -1.35 -10.07
N SER A 53 4.70 -0.52 -11.08
CA SER A 53 5.52 -0.94 -12.24
C SER A 53 6.94 -1.36 -11.84
N LYS A 54 7.47 -0.82 -10.74
CA LYS A 54 8.76 -1.23 -10.17
C LYS A 54 8.65 -2.42 -9.21
N ASN A 55 7.46 -3.02 -9.09
CA ASN A 55 7.17 -4.09 -8.14
C ASN A 55 7.43 -3.70 -6.67
N ILE A 56 7.34 -2.40 -6.36
CA ILE A 56 7.48 -1.88 -4.99
C ILE A 56 6.11 -1.90 -4.34
N GLU A 57 6.03 -2.53 -3.16
CA GLU A 57 4.80 -2.57 -2.39
C GLU A 57 4.55 -1.22 -1.68
N VAL A 58 3.33 -0.70 -1.77
CA VAL A 58 2.94 0.59 -1.17
C VAL A 58 1.77 0.38 -0.22
N LEU A 59 1.93 0.80 1.03
CA LEU A 59 0.85 0.80 2.02
C LEU A 59 -0.14 1.93 1.71
N LEU A 60 -1.42 1.58 1.59
CA LEU A 60 -2.51 2.51 1.35
C LEU A 60 -3.16 2.86 2.69
N LEU A 61 -2.95 4.08 3.14
CA LEU A 61 -3.64 4.67 4.28
C LEU A 61 -4.84 5.44 3.76
N THR A 62 -5.96 4.72 3.63
CA THR A 62 -7.24 5.30 3.26
C THR A 62 -8.18 5.17 4.43
N ASP A 63 -8.95 6.22 4.71
CA ASP A 63 -9.93 6.17 5.79
C ASP A 63 -11.21 5.47 5.29
N PRO A 64 -11.55 4.27 5.79
CA PRO A 64 -12.74 3.56 5.34
C PRO A 64 -14.05 4.12 5.92
N ASN A 65 -13.99 5.11 6.83
CA ASN A 65 -15.18 5.63 7.53
C ASN A 65 -15.76 6.92 6.91
N ARG A 66 -15.73 7.06 5.58
CA ARG A 66 -16.41 8.17 4.90
C ARG A 66 -17.50 7.71 3.93
#